data_AF-A0A3B6PEV3-F1
#
_entry.id   AF-A0A3B6PEV3-F1
#
_cell.length_a   1.000
_cell.length_b   1.000
_cell.length_c   1.000
_cell.angle_alpha   90.00
_cell.angle_beta   90.00
_cell.angle_gamma   90.00
#
_symmetry.space_group_name_H-M   'P 1'
#
loop_
_entity.id
_entity.type
_entity.pdbx_description
1 polymer ?
#
loop_
_entity_poly.entity_id
_entity_poly.type
_entity_poly.pdbx_seq_one_letter_code
_entity_poly.pdbx_strand_id
1 'polypeptide(L)'
;MCTRPTHCSPQRTRNFFPQIILSQTLGPIVYEVFTLQKDQVSTLKHICAGGSMSTFSAVSAHVWQCMCLARRLPPNSTTRLAFVANVRRSMVPPLLDGYFGNALINLSVAELVYIARQIRYTISRVNDELVHWAVDYIELALTKRDNRTALGSLPATDMRMISWLGMPFY
;
A
#
# COMPACT_ATOMS: atom_id res chain seq x y z
N MET A 1 -12.38 3.89 32.42
CA MET A 1 -13.47 4.04 31.44
C MET A 1 -12.89 4.72 30.20
N CYS A 2 -12.44 3.94 29.21
CA CYS A 2 -11.90 4.49 27.97
C CYS A 2 -13.07 4.75 27.02
N THR A 3 -13.41 6.02 26.82
CA THR A 3 -14.41 6.45 25.85
C THR A 3 -13.89 6.17 24.44
N ARG A 4 -14.52 5.22 23.74
CA ARG A 4 -14.35 5.03 22.29
C ARG A 4 -14.72 6.33 21.56
N PRO A 5 -13.84 6.92 20.73
CA PRO A 5 -14.23 8.03 19.89
C PRO A 5 -15.08 7.47 18.74
N THR A 6 -16.38 7.55 18.89
CA THR A 6 -17.32 7.47 17.77
C THR A 6 -17.11 8.68 16.87
N HIS A 7 -17.13 8.44 15.56
CA HIS A 7 -17.18 9.42 14.47
C HIS A 7 -15.81 9.91 13.92
N CYS A 8 -15.22 9.15 13.00
CA CYS A 8 -14.12 9.63 12.15
C CYS A 8 -14.68 10.36 10.90
N SER A 9 -14.15 11.55 10.63
CA SER A 9 -14.52 12.41 9.48
C SER A 9 -14.25 11.75 8.11
N PRO A 10 -15.14 11.94 7.10
CA PRO A 10 -15.04 11.33 5.77
C PRO A 10 -13.83 11.78 4.93
N GLN A 11 -13.07 12.81 5.34
CA GLN A 11 -11.81 13.17 4.69
C GLN A 11 -10.63 12.30 5.12
N ARG A 12 -10.73 11.65 6.29
CA ARG A 12 -9.65 10.85 6.92
C ARG A 12 -9.52 9.45 6.30
N THR A 13 -10.56 8.96 5.63
CA THR A 13 -10.69 7.63 5.02
C THR A 13 -10.21 7.55 3.57
N ARG A 14 -9.83 8.67 2.94
CA ARG A 14 -9.58 8.72 1.49
C ARG A 14 -8.36 7.91 1.03
N ASN A 15 -7.43 7.58 1.94
CA ASN A 15 -6.17 6.88 1.63
C ASN A 15 -6.04 5.51 2.34
N PHE A 16 -7.07 5.09 3.08
CA PHE A 16 -7.08 3.79 3.75
C PHE A 16 -8.24 2.97 3.23
N PHE A 17 -7.90 1.97 2.42
CA PHE A 17 -8.83 0.96 1.96
C PHE A 17 -8.23 -0.40 2.31
N PRO A 18 -8.59 -0.98 3.46
CA PRO A 18 -8.01 -2.23 3.94
C PRO A 18 -8.55 -3.42 3.15
N GLN A 19 -9.73 -3.26 2.55
CA GLN A 19 -10.32 -4.28 1.70
C GLN A 19 -9.67 -4.23 0.32
N ILE A 20 -9.11 -5.38 -0.02
CA ILE A 20 -8.60 -5.70 -1.33
C ILE A 20 -9.72 -6.44 -2.02
N ILE A 21 -10.29 -5.82 -3.04
CA ILE A 21 -11.32 -6.45 -3.86
C ILE A 21 -10.60 -7.47 -4.72
N LEU A 22 -11.01 -8.73 -4.63
CA LEU A 22 -10.51 -9.79 -5.48
C LEU A 22 -11.55 -10.09 -6.55
N SER A 23 -11.06 -10.32 -7.75
CA SER A 23 -11.81 -10.69 -8.95
C SER A 23 -11.38 -12.10 -9.39
N GLN A 24 -12.19 -12.75 -10.21
CA GLN A 24 -11.84 -14.07 -10.75
C GLN A 24 -10.62 -13.96 -11.67
N THR A 25 -9.69 -14.89 -11.53
CA THR A 25 -8.44 -14.92 -12.32
C THR A 25 -8.75 -15.19 -13.79
N LEU A 26 -8.29 -14.32 -14.70
CA LEU A 26 -8.64 -14.40 -16.13
C LEU A 26 -7.67 -15.23 -16.98
N GLY A 27 -6.58 -15.77 -16.43
CA GLY A 27 -5.58 -16.52 -17.20
C GLY A 27 -4.34 -16.95 -16.40
N PRO A 28 -3.36 -17.63 -17.04
CA PRO A 28 -2.12 -18.05 -16.40
C PRO A 28 -1.27 -16.85 -15.96
N ILE A 29 -0.65 -16.96 -14.78
CA ILE A 29 0.25 -15.94 -14.24
C ILE A 29 1.69 -16.32 -14.62
N VAL A 30 2.42 -15.38 -15.21
CA VAL A 30 3.85 -15.52 -15.51
C VAL A 30 4.64 -14.69 -14.50
N TYR A 31 5.75 -15.25 -14.01
CA TYR A 31 6.65 -14.58 -13.06
C TYR A 31 7.93 -14.17 -13.78
N GLU A 32 8.30 -12.89 -13.65
CA GLU A 32 9.51 -12.33 -14.24
C GLU A 32 10.29 -11.52 -13.19
N VAL A 33 11.62 -11.54 -13.31
CA VAL A 33 12.52 -10.83 -12.39
C VAL A 33 13.22 -9.71 -13.14
N PHE A 34 13.04 -8.48 -12.64
CA PHE A 34 13.67 -7.28 -13.20
C PHE A 34 14.71 -6.74 -12.21
N THR A 35 15.96 -6.67 -12.66
CA THR A 35 17.04 -6.09 -11.87
C THR A 35 17.13 -4.59 -12.14
N LEU A 36 17.01 -3.78 -11.08
CA LEU A 36 17.21 -2.33 -11.14
C LEU A 36 18.58 -1.97 -10.59
N GLN A 37 19.42 -1.34 -11.41
CA GLN A 37 20.74 -0.87 -11.01
C GLN A 37 20.66 0.42 -10.17
N LYS A 38 21.73 0.71 -9.43
CA LYS A 38 21.79 1.85 -8.50
C LYS A 38 21.62 3.19 -9.22
N ASP A 39 22.23 3.36 -10.37
CA ASP A 39 22.10 4.53 -11.25
C ASP A 39 20.68 4.69 -11.79
N GLN A 40 20.02 3.59 -12.18
CA GLN A 40 18.61 3.60 -12.62
C GLN A 40 17.69 4.04 -11.48
N VAL A 41 17.87 3.48 -10.27
CA VAL A 41 17.11 3.90 -9.08
C VAL A 41 17.37 5.37 -8.75
N SER A 42 18.62 5.82 -8.85
CA SER A 42 18.98 7.22 -8.61
C SER A 42 18.27 8.15 -9.60
N THR A 43 18.27 7.79 -10.88
CA THR A 43 17.58 8.50 -11.95
C THR A 43 16.07 8.58 -11.68
N LEU A 44 15.43 7.47 -11.29
CA LEU A 44 14.00 7.46 -10.93
C LEU A 44 13.70 8.41 -9.75
N LYS A 45 14.55 8.44 -8.73
CA LYS A 45 14.40 9.35 -7.59
C LYS A 45 14.54 10.82 -8.01
N HIS A 46 15.45 11.12 -8.93
CA HIS A 46 15.63 12.47 -9.48
C HIS A 46 14.41 12.93 -10.28
N ILE A 47 13.89 12.09 -11.17
CA ILE A 47 12.68 12.40 -11.98
C ILE A 47 11.47 12.67 -11.07
N CYS A 48 11.30 11.92 -9.98
CA CYS A 48 10.11 12.03 -9.14
C CYS A 48 10.08 13.26 -8.22
N ALA A 49 11.22 13.67 -7.63
CA ALA A 49 11.30 14.79 -6.70
C ALA A 49 12.74 15.29 -6.45
N GLY A 50 13.55 15.40 -7.51
CA GLY A 50 14.91 15.94 -7.41
C GLY A 50 15.84 15.17 -6.47
N GLY A 51 15.58 13.87 -6.26
CA GLY A 51 16.40 12.98 -5.42
C GLY A 51 15.87 12.77 -3.99
N SER A 52 14.91 13.58 -3.53
CA SER A 52 14.35 13.50 -2.17
C SER A 52 13.29 12.39 -1.97
N MET A 53 12.93 11.68 -3.03
CA MET A 53 11.92 10.61 -3.00
C MET A 53 12.51 9.33 -2.40
N SER A 54 11.73 8.55 -1.65
CA SER A 54 12.18 7.22 -1.20
C SER A 54 12.34 6.26 -2.39
N THR A 55 13.25 5.29 -2.28
CA THR A 55 13.41 4.24 -3.31
C THR A 55 12.09 3.51 -3.56
N PHE A 56 11.38 3.15 -2.50
CA PHE A 56 10.07 2.51 -2.60
C PHE A 56 9.07 3.35 -3.41
N SER A 57 8.93 4.63 -3.09
CA SER A 57 7.98 5.51 -3.78
C SER A 57 8.34 5.72 -5.25
N ALA A 58 9.63 5.87 -5.57
CA ALA A 58 10.10 6.07 -6.93
C ALA A 58 9.91 4.81 -7.80
N VAL A 59 10.34 3.64 -7.30
CA VAL A 59 10.19 2.36 -8.02
C VAL A 59 8.71 1.99 -8.14
N SER A 60 7.91 2.17 -7.09
CA SER A 60 6.47 1.86 -7.14
C SER A 60 5.74 2.71 -8.17
N ALA A 61 6.09 4.00 -8.26
CA ALA A 61 5.51 4.88 -9.26
C ALA A 61 5.90 4.48 -10.69
N HIS A 62 7.15 4.06 -10.89
CA HIS A 62 7.61 3.61 -12.20
C HIS A 62 6.92 2.31 -12.64
N VAL A 63 6.90 1.30 -11.77
CA VAL A 63 6.24 0.01 -12.08
C VAL A 63 4.74 0.21 -12.29
N TRP A 64 4.11 1.11 -11.53
CA TRP A 64 2.73 1.51 -11.74
C TRP A 64 2.48 2.06 -13.15
N GLN A 65 3.31 3.00 -13.60
CA GLN A 65 3.22 3.56 -14.95
C GLN A 65 3.39 2.48 -16.02
N CYS A 66 4.38 1.59 -15.85
CA CYS A 66 4.57 0.44 -16.75
C CYS A 66 3.34 -0.47 -16.79
N MET A 67 2.72 -0.75 -15.65
CA MET A 67 1.50 -1.55 -15.55
C MET A 67 0.34 -0.89 -16.30
N CYS A 68 0.09 0.41 -16.09
CA CYS A 68 -0.97 1.15 -16.79
C CYS A 68 -0.78 1.12 -18.31
N LEU A 69 0.47 1.32 -18.77
CA LEU A 69 0.82 1.31 -20.19
C LEU A 69 0.65 -0.09 -20.80
N ALA A 70 1.18 -1.13 -20.15
CA ALA A 70 1.10 -2.50 -20.63
C ALA A 70 -0.35 -3.01 -20.71
N ARG A 71 -1.21 -2.61 -19.76
CA ARG A 71 -2.63 -2.99 -19.72
C ARG A 71 -3.53 -2.12 -20.59
N ARG A 72 -2.99 -1.07 -21.22
CA ARG A 72 -3.74 -0.11 -22.07
C ARG A 72 -5.00 0.42 -21.39
N LEU A 73 -4.87 0.78 -20.12
CA LEU A 73 -6.01 1.20 -19.32
C LEU A 73 -6.61 2.50 -19.87
N PRO A 74 -7.95 2.65 -19.92
CA PRO A 74 -8.59 3.90 -20.32
C PRO A 74 -8.14 5.07 -19.43
N PRO A 75 -8.04 6.30 -19.98
CA PRO A 75 -7.61 7.47 -19.19
C PRO A 75 -8.53 7.77 -18.00
N ASN A 76 -9.79 7.32 -18.05
CA ASN A 76 -10.78 7.50 -17.00
C ASN A 76 -10.88 6.32 -16.03
N SER A 77 -10.01 5.30 -16.14
CA SER A 77 -10.08 4.15 -15.24
C SER A 77 -9.49 4.51 -13.87
N THR A 78 -10.30 4.35 -12.82
CA THR A 78 -9.83 4.40 -11.44
C THR A 78 -8.83 3.26 -11.22
N THR A 79 -7.57 3.62 -11.07
CA THR A 79 -6.46 2.66 -10.93
C THR A 79 -5.95 2.78 -9.49
N ARG A 80 -5.93 1.68 -8.72
CA ARG A 80 -5.47 1.66 -7.32
C ARG A 80 -4.17 0.89 -7.05
N LEU A 81 -3.22 1.52 -6.37
CA LEU A 81 -1.98 0.91 -5.88
C LEU A 81 -2.14 0.57 -4.39
N ALA A 82 -2.17 -0.71 -4.06
CA ALA A 82 -2.11 -1.21 -2.69
C ALA A 82 -0.66 -1.51 -2.28
N PHE A 83 -0.31 -1.21 -1.03
CA PHE A 83 0.98 -1.57 -0.47
C PHE A 83 0.89 -1.79 1.04
N VAL A 84 1.96 -2.32 1.62
CA VAL A 84 2.01 -2.67 3.04
C VAL A 84 2.96 -1.72 3.77
N ALA A 85 2.51 -1.16 4.89
CA ALA A 85 3.31 -0.32 5.76
C ALA A 85 3.63 -1.04 7.07
N ASN A 86 4.90 -0.94 7.51
CA ASN A 86 5.35 -1.43 8.81
C ASN A 86 5.04 -0.40 9.90
N VAL A 87 4.21 -0.79 10.87
CA VAL A 87 3.68 0.14 11.89
C VAL A 87 4.35 -0.01 13.25
N ARG A 88 5.37 -0.89 13.37
CA ARG A 88 6.06 -1.15 14.65
C ARG A 88 6.54 0.12 15.34
N ARG A 89 7.11 1.06 14.58
CA ARG A 89 7.62 2.34 15.07
C ARG A 89 6.59 3.46 15.10
N SER A 90 5.41 3.25 14.50
CA SER A 90 4.34 4.24 14.43
C SER A 90 3.40 4.20 15.63
N MET A 91 3.35 3.07 16.35
CA MET A 91 2.56 2.89 17.57
C MET A 91 3.16 3.65 18.77
N VAL A 92 2.32 4.02 19.72
CA VAL A 92 2.70 4.66 20.99
C VAL A 92 2.15 3.85 22.17
N PRO A 93 3.00 3.15 22.95
CA PRO A 93 4.45 3.02 22.76
C PRO A 93 4.82 2.20 21.50
N PRO A 94 6.01 2.41 20.92
CA PRO A 94 6.49 1.58 19.81
C PRO A 94 6.53 0.10 20.19
N LEU A 95 6.27 -0.78 19.22
CA LEU A 95 6.44 -2.21 19.43
C LEU A 95 7.91 -2.53 19.68
N LEU A 96 8.14 -3.50 20.57
CA LEU A 96 9.47 -4.00 20.89
C LEU A 96 10.15 -4.53 19.63
N ASP A 97 11.47 -4.29 19.51
CA ASP A 97 12.24 -4.77 18.36
C ASP A 97 12.19 -6.31 18.20
N GLY A 98 12.02 -7.04 19.31
CA GLY A 98 11.84 -8.50 19.34
C GLY A 98 10.41 -8.99 19.14
N TYR A 99 9.45 -8.13 18.78
CA TYR A 99 8.05 -8.54 18.59
C TYR A 99 7.91 -9.53 17.43
N PHE A 100 7.65 -10.79 17.78
CA PHE A 100 7.44 -11.90 16.86
C PHE A 100 5.97 -12.00 16.43
N GLY A 101 5.48 -10.98 15.72
CA GLY A 101 4.13 -10.95 15.18
C GLY A 101 3.97 -10.02 13.98
N ASN A 102 2.79 -10.05 13.37
CA ASN A 102 2.44 -9.21 12.22
C ASN A 102 2.05 -7.80 12.68
N ALA A 103 2.89 -6.82 12.39
CA ALA A 103 2.64 -5.40 12.63
C ALA A 103 2.70 -4.63 11.31
N LEU A 104 1.85 -5.05 10.38
CA LEU A 104 1.76 -4.55 9.02
C LEU A 104 0.32 -4.15 8.71
N ILE A 105 0.12 -2.96 8.12
CA ILE A 105 -1.21 -2.52 7.65
C ILE A 105 -1.21 -2.36 6.13
N ASN A 106 -2.33 -2.72 5.50
CA ASN A 106 -2.55 -2.47 4.08
C ASN A 106 -3.00 -1.03 3.87
N LEU A 107 -2.29 -0.33 3.00
CA LEU A 107 -2.60 1.02 2.54
C LEU A 107 -2.87 1.00 1.04
N SER A 108 -3.52 2.03 0.54
CA SER A 108 -3.64 2.18 -0.91
C SER A 108 -3.85 3.60 -1.36
N VAL A 109 -3.42 3.86 -2.58
CA VAL A 109 -3.49 5.16 -3.24
C VAL A 109 -4.23 4.96 -4.57
N ALA A 110 -5.22 5.80 -4.87
CA ALA A 110 -6.03 5.72 -6.08
C ALA A 110 -5.87 7.00 -6.94
N GLU A 111 -5.97 6.85 -8.26
CA GLU A 111 -6.10 7.93 -9.27
C GLU A 111 -5.16 9.13 -9.15
N LEU A 112 -3.91 9.01 -9.62
CA LEU A 112 -2.97 10.11 -9.45
C LEU A 112 -2.01 10.35 -10.61
N VAL A 113 -2.11 11.59 -11.13
CA VAL A 113 -1.10 12.28 -11.97
C VAL A 113 0.26 12.41 -11.23
N TYR A 114 0.31 12.16 -9.92
CA TYR A 114 1.53 12.25 -9.09
C TYR A 114 1.65 11.10 -8.09
N ILE A 115 1.57 9.85 -8.55
CA ILE A 115 1.51 8.67 -7.67
C ILE A 115 2.71 8.59 -6.69
N ALA A 116 3.93 8.93 -7.13
CA ALA A 116 5.12 8.90 -6.26
C ALA A 116 4.96 9.81 -5.03
N ARG A 117 4.47 11.04 -5.24
CA ARG A 117 4.23 12.02 -4.16
C ARG A 117 3.17 11.53 -3.19
N GLN A 118 2.19 10.80 -3.69
CA GLN A 118 1.04 10.35 -2.91
C GLN A 118 1.33 9.09 -2.12
N ILE A 119 2.16 8.19 -2.66
CA ILE A 119 2.75 7.09 -1.88
C ILE A 119 3.54 7.69 -0.72
N ARG A 120 4.44 8.65 -0.99
CA ARG A 120 5.22 9.33 0.06
C ARG A 120 4.32 10.03 1.09
N TYR A 121 3.33 10.78 0.63
CA TYR A 121 2.36 11.46 1.51
C TYR A 121 1.59 10.47 2.39
N THR A 122 1.08 9.39 1.80
CA THR A 122 0.34 8.34 2.52
C THR A 122 1.21 7.66 3.56
N ILE A 123 2.46 7.31 3.23
CA ILE A 123 3.42 6.75 4.18
C ILE A 123 3.70 7.73 5.33
N SER A 124 3.86 9.03 5.04
CA SER A 124 4.14 10.04 6.06
C SER A 124 2.99 10.29 7.05
N ARG A 125 1.78 9.78 6.75
CA ARG A 125 0.59 9.91 7.58
C ARG A 125 0.34 8.68 8.46
N VAL A 126 1.19 7.65 8.37
CA VAL A 126 1.08 6.44 9.20
C VAL A 126 1.54 6.77 10.62
N ASN A 127 0.57 7.05 11.49
CA ASN A 127 0.74 7.36 12.90
C ASN A 127 -0.08 6.41 13.78
N ASP A 128 0.11 6.51 15.09
CA ASP A 128 -0.58 5.69 16.09
C ASP A 128 -2.11 5.72 15.96
N GLU A 129 -2.68 6.90 15.71
CA GLU A 129 -4.13 7.07 15.53
C GLU A 129 -4.65 6.27 14.31
N LEU A 130 -3.94 6.33 13.18
CA LEU A 130 -4.30 5.55 11.99
C LEU A 130 -4.20 4.05 12.24
N VAL A 131 -3.22 3.62 13.04
CA VAL A 131 -3.02 2.21 13.38
C VAL A 131 -4.18 1.69 14.23
N HIS A 132 -4.56 2.40 15.29
CA HIS A 132 -5.70 2.02 16.12
C HIS A 132 -7.00 1.97 15.31
N TRP A 133 -7.23 2.99 14.47
CA TRP A 133 -8.41 2.99 13.61
C TRP A 133 -8.40 1.84 12.58
N ALA A 134 -7.23 1.47 12.05
CA ALA A 134 -7.08 0.32 11.18
C ALA A 134 -7.44 -1.00 11.89
N VAL A 135 -7.04 -1.15 13.16
CA VAL A 135 -7.39 -2.30 14.00
C VAL A 135 -8.90 -2.36 14.22
N ASP A 136 -9.51 -1.24 14.68
CA ASP A 136 -10.96 -1.15 14.89
C ASP A 136 -11.75 -1.52 13.63
N TYR A 137 -11.30 -1.03 12.46
CA TYR A 137 -11.92 -1.36 11.19
C TYR A 137 -11.81 -2.86 10.89
N ILE A 138 -10.63 -3.46 11.05
CA ILE A 138 -10.40 -4.86 10.74
C ILE A 138 -11.25 -5.75 11.65
N GLU A 139 -11.34 -5.44 12.94
CA GLU A 139 -12.22 -6.13 13.88
C GLU A 139 -13.68 -6.07 13.41
N LEU A 140 -14.17 -4.88 13.04
CA LEU A 140 -15.52 -4.73 12.50
C LEU A 140 -15.72 -5.50 11.19
N ALA A 141 -14.74 -5.47 10.28
CA ALA A 141 -14.82 -6.19 9.01
C ALA A 141 -14.84 -7.71 9.23
N LEU A 142 -14.09 -8.23 10.21
CA LEU A 142 -14.09 -9.65 10.58
C LEU A 142 -15.44 -10.10 11.13
N THR A 143 -16.15 -9.25 11.89
CA THR A 143 -17.53 -9.58 12.35
C THR A 143 -18.54 -9.73 11.21
N LYS A 144 -18.27 -9.10 10.06
CA LYS A 144 -19.13 -9.14 8.86
C LYS A 144 -18.62 -10.09 7.79
N ARG A 145 -17.50 -10.78 8.03
CA ARG A 145 -16.85 -11.59 7.02
C ARG A 145 -17.58 -12.91 6.86
N ASP A 146 -18.10 -13.14 5.66
CA ASP A 146 -18.55 -14.47 5.24
C ASP A 146 -17.34 -15.42 5.20
N ASN A 147 -17.45 -16.65 5.73
CA ASN A 147 -16.35 -17.62 5.93
C ASN A 147 -15.71 -18.15 4.63
N ARG A 148 -16.02 -17.52 3.49
CA ARG A 148 -15.47 -17.86 2.18
C ARG A 148 -14.03 -17.37 2.09
N THR A 149 -13.13 -18.30 1.79
CA THR A 149 -11.75 -18.00 1.42
C THR A 149 -11.75 -16.93 0.34
N ALA A 150 -11.06 -15.82 0.58
CA ALA A 150 -10.92 -14.77 -0.42
C ALA A 150 -9.97 -15.27 -1.51
N LEU A 151 -10.49 -16.06 -2.44
CA LEU A 151 -9.79 -16.61 -3.59
C LEU A 151 -10.02 -15.66 -4.76
N GLY A 152 -8.94 -15.11 -5.32
CA GLY A 152 -9.02 -14.30 -6.52
C GLY A 152 -7.77 -13.45 -6.76
N SER A 153 -7.73 -12.83 -7.93
CA SER A 153 -6.69 -11.91 -8.35
C SER A 153 -7.14 -10.47 -8.16
N LEU A 154 -6.20 -9.54 -8.03
CA LEU A 154 -6.54 -8.11 -8.09
C LEU A 154 -7.21 -7.79 -9.44
N PRO A 155 -8.16 -6.84 -9.48
CA PRO A 155 -8.65 -6.28 -10.72
C PRO A 155 -7.50 -5.88 -11.65
N ALA A 156 -7.71 -5.94 -12.96
CA ALA A 156 -6.71 -5.50 -13.93
C ALA A 156 -6.37 -4.00 -13.80
N THR A 157 -7.19 -3.22 -13.10
CA THR A 157 -6.92 -1.81 -12.76
C THR A 157 -6.08 -1.65 -11.49
N ASP A 158 -5.83 -2.72 -10.75
CA ASP A 158 -5.20 -2.66 -9.43
C ASP A 158 -3.83 -3.34 -9.45
N MET A 159 -2.93 -2.83 -8.61
CA MET A 159 -1.61 -3.40 -8.39
C MET A 159 -1.33 -3.45 -6.89
N ARG A 160 -0.68 -4.53 -6.44
CA ARG A 160 -0.13 -4.61 -5.09
C ARG A 160 1.39 -4.59 -5.16
N MET A 161 2.01 -3.76 -4.32
CA MET A 161 3.44 -3.68 -4.19
C MET A 161 3.87 -3.99 -2.75
N ILE A 162 4.79 -4.92 -2.59
CA ILE A 162 5.32 -5.34 -1.30
C ILE A 162 6.82 -5.08 -1.30
N SER A 163 7.29 -4.28 -0.34
CA SER A 163 8.72 -3.97 -0.20
C SER A 163 9.36 -4.85 0.86
N TRP A 164 10.45 -5.49 0.49
CA TRP A 164 11.29 -6.28 1.39
C TRP A 164 12.58 -5.55 1.79
N LEU A 165 12.79 -4.31 1.31
CA LEU A 165 14.01 -3.52 1.51
C LEU A 165 14.33 -3.15 2.98
N GLY A 166 13.37 -3.32 3.89
CA GLY A 166 13.53 -3.04 5.32
C GLY A 166 13.43 -4.27 6.21
N MET A 167 13.46 -5.47 5.62
CA MET A 167 13.42 -6.73 6.37
C MET A 167 14.84 -7.21 6.68
N PRO A 168 15.09 -7.80 7.87
CA PRO A 168 16.42 -8.23 8.30
C PRO A 168 16.80 -9.57 7.65
N PHE A 169 17.02 -9.58 6.33
CA PHE A 169 17.40 -10.80 5.60
C PHE A 169 18.89 -10.95 5.31
N TYR A 170 19.74 -10.01 5.73
CA TYR A 170 21.19 -10.04 5.53
C TYR A 170 21.92 -9.30 6.64
#